data_AF-A0A3N4USR3-F1
#
_entry.id   AF-A0A3N4USR3-F1
#
_cell.length_a   1.000
_cell.length_b   1.000
_cell.length_c   1.000
_cell.angle_alpha   90.00
_cell.angle_beta   90.00
_cell.angle_gamma   90.00
#
_symmetry.space_group_name_H-M   'P 1'
#
loop_
_entity.id
_entity.type
_entity.pdbx_description
1 polymer ?
#
loop_
_entity_poly.entity_id
_entity_poly.type
_entity_poly.pdbx_seq_one_letter_code
_entity_poly.pdbx_strand_id
1 'polypeptide(L)'
;MVEVRKSAKQTEARRRAREKAAEFREQQDKLEQLAVDYFVAADSLDEIDAATEKEIAAVRARAEKQSADARAEAESVMQKMLALGITRTEVASRLGVAVRDVKKAPAGDGGETSPAGAAQPSEGEDESAEAPAEQREGEPSFA
;
A
#
# COMPACT_ATOMS: atom_id res chain seq x y z
N MET A 1 8.13 45.90 -69.92
CA MET A 1 7.15 45.72 -68.82
C MET A 1 7.13 44.33 -68.17
N VAL A 2 7.58 43.26 -68.84
CA VAL A 2 7.48 41.87 -68.32
C VAL A 2 8.51 41.56 -67.21
N GLU A 3 9.73 42.09 -67.30
CA GLU A 3 10.80 41.84 -66.32
C GLU A 3 10.47 42.38 -64.91
N VAL A 4 9.87 43.57 -64.83
CA VAL A 4 9.45 44.20 -63.55
C VAL A 4 8.38 43.37 -62.84
N ARG A 5 7.47 42.73 -63.59
CA ARG A 5 6.45 41.84 -63.00
C ARG A 5 7.06 40.52 -62.50
N LYS A 6 8.13 40.04 -63.14
CA LYS A 6 8.85 38.83 -62.73
C LYS A 6 9.67 39.06 -61.46
N SER A 7 10.32 40.22 -61.32
CA SER A 7 11.07 40.59 -60.11
C SER A 7 10.15 40.85 -58.92
N ALA A 8 9.00 41.50 -59.11
CA ALA A 8 8.00 41.70 -58.06
C ALA A 8 7.48 40.36 -57.48
N LYS A 9 7.13 39.41 -58.35
CA LYS A 9 6.70 38.06 -57.94
C LYS A 9 7.81 37.27 -57.22
N GLN A 10 9.06 37.44 -57.64
CA GLN A 10 10.20 36.79 -56.97
C GLN A 10 10.44 37.36 -55.57
N THR A 11 10.29 38.68 -55.39
CA THR A 11 10.40 39.34 -54.09
C THR A 11 9.28 38.93 -53.14
N GLU A 12 8.04 38.85 -53.61
CA GLU A 12 6.92 38.35 -52.79
C GLU A 12 7.09 36.87 -52.39
N ALA A 13 7.57 36.03 -53.31
CA ALA A 13 7.87 34.63 -52.99
C ALA A 13 8.96 34.49 -51.92
N ARG A 14 10.03 35.31 -52.00
CA ARG A 14 11.07 35.37 -50.97
C ARG A 14 10.54 35.87 -49.62
N ARG A 15 9.63 36.85 -49.62
CA ARG A 15 8.99 37.35 -48.39
C ARG A 15 8.17 36.26 -47.71
N ARG A 16 7.28 35.59 -48.46
CA ARG A 16 6.46 34.49 -47.95
C ARG A 16 7.29 33.29 -47.47
N ALA A 17 8.39 32.98 -48.15
CA ALA A 17 9.30 31.93 -47.70
C ALA A 17 9.96 32.27 -46.36
N ARG A 18 10.32 33.54 -46.14
CA ARG A 18 10.88 34.01 -44.85
C ARG A 18 9.83 34.01 -43.74
N GLU A 19 8.61 34.48 -44.03
CA GLU A 19 7.48 34.46 -43.09
C GLU A 19 7.20 33.02 -42.64
N LYS A 20 7.05 32.08 -43.57
CA LYS A 20 6.83 30.65 -43.24
C LYS A 20 8.00 30.03 -42.47
N ALA A 21 9.24 30.39 -42.79
CA ALA A 21 10.39 29.91 -42.06
C ALA A 21 10.44 30.44 -40.62
N ALA A 22 9.99 31.68 -40.40
CA ALA A 22 9.86 32.25 -39.05
C ALA A 22 8.74 31.55 -38.27
N GLU A 23 7.55 31.40 -38.86
CA GLU A 23 6.43 30.67 -38.26
C GLU A 23 6.81 29.23 -37.89
N PHE A 24 7.55 28.54 -38.77
CA PHE A 24 8.01 27.18 -38.47
C PHE A 24 8.96 27.14 -37.28
N ARG A 25 9.89 28.11 -37.17
CA ARG A 25 10.78 28.19 -36.00
C ARG A 25 10.00 28.45 -34.73
N GLU A 26 9.07 29.41 -34.73
CA GLU A 26 8.22 29.68 -33.57
C GLU A 26 7.39 28.45 -33.15
N GLN A 27 6.94 27.64 -34.11
CA GLN A 27 6.26 26.38 -33.81
C GLN A 27 7.20 25.35 -33.21
N GLN A 28 8.43 25.21 -33.73
CA GLN A 28 9.43 24.31 -33.16
C GLN A 28 9.82 24.71 -31.74
N ASP A 29 10.04 26.00 -31.49
CA ASP A 29 10.37 26.52 -30.16
C ASP A 29 9.26 26.20 -29.14
N LYS A 30 7.99 26.33 -29.56
CA LYS A 30 6.83 25.96 -28.72
C LYS A 30 6.75 24.46 -28.47
N LEU A 31 7.04 23.63 -29.47
CA LEU A 31 7.05 22.17 -29.31
C LEU A 31 8.18 21.73 -28.38
N GLU A 32 9.35 22.36 -28.47
CA GLU A 32 10.47 22.12 -27.57
C GLU A 32 10.10 22.49 -26.13
N GLN A 33 9.50 23.65 -25.90
CA GLN A 33 9.04 24.05 -24.58
C GLN A 33 8.00 23.07 -24.01
N LEU A 34 7.01 22.66 -24.81
CA LEU A 34 6.00 21.69 -24.37
C LEU A 34 6.59 20.33 -24.03
N ALA A 35 7.64 19.90 -24.74
CA ALA A 35 8.33 18.66 -24.43
C ALA A 35 9.04 18.76 -23.06
N VAL A 36 9.70 19.88 -22.78
CA VAL A 36 10.32 20.12 -21.47
C VAL A 36 9.26 20.16 -20.36
N ASP A 37 8.18 20.91 -20.57
CA ASP A 37 7.09 21.04 -19.60
C ASP A 37 6.45 19.69 -19.29
N TYR A 38 6.32 18.81 -20.30
CA TYR A 38 5.83 17.45 -20.11
C TYR A 38 6.74 16.65 -19.16
N PHE A 39 8.05 16.66 -19.36
CA PHE A 39 8.96 15.90 -18.50
C PHE A 39 9.00 16.46 -17.08
N VAL A 40 8.98 17.79 -16.92
CA VAL A 40 8.85 18.42 -15.59
C VAL A 40 7.56 17.98 -14.90
N ALA A 41 6.44 17.93 -15.62
CA ALA A 41 5.18 17.48 -15.07
C ALA A 41 5.20 15.97 -14.73
N ALA A 42 5.81 15.14 -15.58
CA ALA A 42 5.96 13.71 -15.33
C ALA A 42 6.83 13.44 -14.09
N ASP A 43 7.98 14.09 -13.97
CA ASP A 43 8.84 13.99 -12.80
C ASP A 43 8.11 14.46 -11.53
N SER A 44 7.33 15.55 -11.63
CA SER A 44 6.51 16.02 -10.51
C SER A 44 5.44 15.00 -10.09
N LEU A 45 4.88 14.22 -11.01
CA LEU A 45 3.92 13.17 -10.66
C LEU A 45 4.62 12.04 -9.91
N ASP A 46 5.78 11.60 -10.39
CA ASP A 46 6.58 10.56 -9.72
C ASP A 46 6.99 10.98 -8.30
N GLU A 47 7.36 12.26 -8.11
CA GLU A 47 7.66 12.83 -6.79
C GLU A 47 6.43 12.84 -5.87
N ILE A 48 5.26 13.22 -6.38
CA ILE A 48 4.00 13.23 -5.63
C ILE A 48 3.64 11.81 -5.20
N ASP A 49 3.73 10.84 -6.09
CA ASP A 49 3.40 9.44 -5.80
C ASP A 49 4.36 8.88 -4.74
N ALA A 50 5.66 9.12 -4.89
CA ALA A 50 6.67 8.69 -3.91
C ALA A 50 6.45 9.34 -2.52
N ALA A 51 6.10 10.62 -2.48
CA ALA A 51 5.78 11.32 -1.23
C ALA A 51 4.51 10.75 -0.58
N THR A 52 3.48 10.50 -1.39
CA THR A 52 2.20 9.95 -0.93
C THR A 52 2.36 8.55 -0.35
N GLU A 53 3.09 7.66 -1.03
CA GLU A 53 3.36 6.31 -0.51
C GLU A 53 4.13 6.33 0.81
N LYS A 54 5.10 7.25 0.94
CA LYS A 54 5.82 7.45 2.21
C LYS A 54 4.89 7.89 3.34
N GLU A 55 3.98 8.81 3.07
CA GLU A 55 2.99 9.27 4.06
C GLU A 55 2.02 8.15 4.44
N ILE A 56 1.50 7.39 3.48
CA ILE A 56 0.63 6.25 3.73
C ILE A 56 1.35 5.22 4.62
N ALA A 57 2.59 4.88 4.31
CA ALA A 57 3.39 3.97 5.12
C ALA A 57 3.57 4.47 6.56
N ALA A 58 3.88 5.77 6.72
CA ALA A 58 4.03 6.38 8.03
C ALA A 58 2.72 6.38 8.84
N VAL A 59 1.59 6.70 8.19
CA VAL A 59 0.26 6.68 8.83
C VAL A 59 -0.12 5.26 9.23
N ARG A 60 0.11 4.26 8.37
CA ARG A 60 -0.15 2.85 8.68
C ARG A 60 0.68 2.38 9.86
N ALA A 61 1.99 2.64 9.87
CA ALA A 61 2.87 2.27 10.98
C ALA A 61 2.43 2.94 12.30
N ARG A 62 2.02 4.21 12.24
CA ARG A 62 1.49 4.91 13.42
C ARG A 62 0.18 4.30 13.89
N ALA A 63 -0.73 3.98 12.98
CA ALA A 63 -2.03 3.37 13.29
C ALA A 63 -1.85 1.98 13.90
N GLU A 64 -0.92 1.17 13.39
CA GLU A 64 -0.56 -0.13 13.95
C GLU A 64 -0.03 -0.01 15.38
N LYS A 65 0.92 0.92 15.60
CA LYS A 65 1.44 1.19 16.94
C LYS A 65 0.32 1.63 17.90
N GLN A 66 -0.49 2.61 17.51
CA GLN A 66 -1.59 3.10 18.33
C GLN A 66 -2.62 1.99 18.62
N SER A 67 -2.90 1.14 17.64
CA SER A 67 -3.80 0.00 17.82
C SER A 67 -3.21 -1.04 18.76
N ALA A 68 -1.90 -1.31 18.67
CA ALA A 68 -1.21 -2.22 19.59
C ALA A 68 -1.19 -1.68 21.02
N ASP A 69 -0.90 -0.38 21.18
CA ASP A 69 -0.91 0.31 22.48
C ASP A 69 -2.32 0.27 23.10
N ALA A 70 -3.36 0.58 22.32
CA ALA A 70 -4.75 0.54 22.78
C ALA A 70 -5.20 -0.89 23.13
N ARG A 71 -4.77 -1.90 22.36
CA ARG A 71 -5.05 -3.32 22.68
C ARG A 71 -4.34 -3.73 23.98
N ALA A 72 -3.08 -3.34 24.17
CA ALA A 72 -2.34 -3.62 25.40
C ALA A 72 -2.96 -2.93 26.62
N GLU A 73 -3.45 -1.70 26.46
CA GLU A 73 -4.17 -0.99 27.51
C GLU A 73 -5.49 -1.69 27.85
N ALA A 74 -6.28 -2.10 26.85
CA ALA A 74 -7.51 -2.86 27.06
C ALA A 74 -7.23 -4.20 27.76
N GLU A 75 -6.19 -4.93 27.36
CA GLU A 75 -5.74 -6.14 28.06
C GLU A 75 -5.34 -5.82 29.51
N SER A 76 -4.60 -4.75 29.77
CA SER A 76 -4.21 -4.33 31.12
C SER A 76 -5.43 -4.02 32.00
N VAL A 77 -6.44 -3.34 31.48
CA VAL A 77 -7.70 -3.08 32.21
C VAL A 77 -8.43 -4.39 32.52
N MET A 78 -8.53 -5.31 31.56
CA MET A 78 -9.10 -6.64 31.81
C MET A 78 -8.34 -7.40 32.90
N GLN A 79 -7.00 -7.34 32.89
CA GLN A 79 -6.20 -7.98 33.95
C GLN A 79 -6.43 -7.35 35.33
N LYS A 80 -6.57 -6.03 35.41
CA LYS A 80 -6.92 -5.35 36.66
C LYS A 80 -8.30 -5.79 37.16
N MET A 81 -9.29 -5.98 36.29
CA MET A 81 -10.61 -6.50 36.68
C MET A 81 -10.55 -7.93 37.20
N LEU A 82 -9.74 -8.80 36.58
CA LEU A 82 -9.52 -10.17 37.04
C LEU A 82 -8.77 -10.22 38.38
N ALA A 83 -7.79 -9.32 38.58
CA ALA A 83 -7.04 -9.22 39.82
C ALA A 83 -7.91 -8.81 41.02
N LEU A 84 -9.04 -8.14 40.80
CA LEU A 84 -10.05 -7.85 41.81
C LEU A 84 -10.91 -9.08 42.19
N GLY A 85 -10.62 -10.25 41.62
CA GLY A 85 -11.30 -11.51 41.93
C GLY A 85 -12.59 -11.76 41.13
N ILE A 86 -12.89 -10.93 40.13
CA ILE A 86 -14.06 -11.11 39.27
C ILE A 86 -13.80 -12.25 38.27
N THR A 87 -14.80 -13.11 38.03
CA THR A 87 -14.67 -14.22 37.08
C THR A 87 -14.63 -13.73 35.63
N ARG A 88 -13.99 -14.51 34.72
CA ARG A 88 -13.90 -14.16 33.29
C ARG A 88 -15.27 -13.96 32.63
N THR A 89 -16.25 -14.77 33.00
CA THR A 89 -17.64 -14.66 32.50
C THR A 89 -18.26 -13.34 32.91
N GLU A 90 -18.03 -12.90 34.15
CA GLU A 90 -18.57 -11.64 34.64
C GLU A 90 -17.85 -10.42 34.07
N VAL A 91 -16.53 -10.48 33.86
CA VAL A 91 -15.79 -9.44 33.12
C VAL A 91 -16.31 -9.32 31.68
N ALA A 92 -16.52 -10.45 30.99
CA ALA A 92 -17.05 -10.49 29.64
C ALA A 92 -18.45 -9.85 29.55
N SER A 93 -19.35 -10.22 30.47
CA SER A 93 -20.68 -9.63 30.58
C SER A 93 -20.64 -8.12 30.86
N ARG A 94 -19.72 -7.65 31.72
CA ARG A 94 -19.58 -6.22 32.06
C ARG A 94 -19.01 -5.39 30.92
N LEU A 95 -18.09 -5.95 30.13
CA LEU A 95 -17.46 -5.27 28.99
C LEU A 95 -18.22 -5.47 27.67
N GLY A 96 -19.23 -6.35 27.64
CA GLY A 96 -19.98 -6.67 26.43
C GLY A 96 -19.13 -7.42 25.38
N VAL A 97 -18.08 -8.11 25.81
CA VAL A 97 -17.17 -8.88 24.93
C VAL A 97 -17.42 -10.38 25.09
N ALA A 98 -16.96 -11.19 24.12
CA ALA A 98 -17.09 -12.63 24.25
C ALA A 98 -16.14 -13.16 25.34
N VAL A 99 -16.56 -14.19 26.07
CA VAL A 99 -15.76 -14.79 27.16
C VAL A 99 -14.39 -15.29 26.66
N ARG A 100 -14.30 -15.68 25.38
CA ARG A 100 -13.06 -16.09 24.72
C ARG A 100 -12.03 -14.95 24.57
N ASP A 101 -12.49 -13.71 24.47
CA ASP A 101 -11.64 -12.53 24.25
C ASP A 101 -11.03 -12.02 25.57
N VAL A 102 -11.57 -12.44 26.72
CA VAL A 102 -11.02 -12.15 28.05
C VAL A 102 -9.83 -13.07 28.31
N LYS A 103 -8.61 -12.65 27.98
CA LYS A 103 -7.36 -13.42 28.17
C LYS A 103 -7.10 -13.69 29.65
N LYS A 104 -6.80 -14.94 30.01
CA LYS A 104 -6.47 -15.33 31.41
C LYS A 104 -5.19 -14.59 31.84
N ALA A 105 -5.17 -14.06 33.06
CA ALA A 105 -3.96 -13.49 33.64
C ALA A 105 -2.80 -14.50 33.54
N PRO A 106 -1.58 -14.08 33.15
CA PRO A 106 -0.42 -14.93 33.38
C PRO A 106 -0.38 -15.20 34.88
N ALA A 107 -0.41 -16.49 35.24
CA ALA A 107 -0.30 -16.88 36.63
C ALA A 107 1.05 -16.38 37.13
N GLY A 108 1.03 -15.28 37.89
CA GLY A 108 2.18 -14.85 38.66
C GLY A 108 2.55 -16.01 39.58
N ASP A 109 3.82 -16.40 39.49
CA ASP A 109 4.48 -17.37 40.35
C ASP A 109 4.03 -17.21 41.81
N GLY A 110 3.30 -18.22 42.28
CA GLY A 110 2.55 -18.16 43.52
C GLY A 110 1.73 -19.44 43.66
N GLY A 111 2.43 -20.57 43.75
CA GLY A 111 1.76 -21.87 43.85
C GLY A 111 2.68 -23.07 43.88
N GLU A 112 3.60 -23.11 44.84
CA GLU A 112 4.10 -24.38 45.34
C GLU A 112 2.91 -25.14 45.94
N THR A 113 2.45 -26.18 45.25
CA THR A 113 2.25 -27.56 45.75
C THR A 113 1.36 -28.33 44.77
N SER A 114 2.02 -29.23 44.05
CA SER A 114 1.39 -30.42 43.47
C SER A 114 0.73 -31.25 44.59
N PRO A 115 -0.29 -32.07 44.27
CA PRO A 115 0.10 -33.43 43.93
C PRO A 115 -0.57 -34.01 42.69
N ALA A 116 0.27 -34.74 41.97
CA ALA A 116 0.05 -35.95 41.19
C ALA A 116 -1.33 -36.65 41.31
N GLY A 117 -1.87 -36.99 40.14
CA GLY A 117 -2.89 -38.02 39.97
C GLY A 117 -3.04 -38.43 38.50
N ALA A 118 -2.31 -39.49 38.10
CA ALA A 118 -2.53 -40.45 36.99
C ALA A 118 -2.82 -39.90 35.56
N ALA A 119 -1.92 -40.07 34.57
CA ALA A 119 -1.75 -41.30 33.74
C ALA A 119 -3.07 -41.70 33.01
N GLN A 120 -3.19 -41.84 31.68
CA GLN A 120 -2.23 -42.05 30.59
C GLN A 120 -3.01 -41.95 29.22
N PRO A 121 -2.53 -42.41 28.04
CA PRO A 121 -2.43 -41.62 26.80
C PRO A 121 -3.41 -42.02 25.66
N SER A 122 -3.43 -41.23 24.58
CA SER A 122 -3.78 -41.68 23.22
C SER A 122 -2.92 -40.84 22.27
N GLU A 123 -1.80 -41.37 21.75
CA GLU A 123 -1.75 -42.02 20.42
C GLU A 123 -2.35 -41.08 19.34
N GLY A 124 -1.62 -40.53 18.37
CA GLY A 124 -0.38 -40.99 17.74
C GLY A 124 -0.67 -41.53 16.34
N GLU A 125 -1.25 -40.71 15.47
CA GLU A 125 -1.42 -40.89 14.01
C GLU A 125 -1.27 -39.46 13.46
N ASP A 126 -0.18 -38.98 12.84
CA ASP A 126 0.60 -39.44 11.68
C ASP A 126 -0.25 -39.90 10.48
N GLU A 127 0.17 -39.47 9.29
CA GLU A 127 -0.51 -39.47 7.98
C GLU A 127 -1.70 -38.50 7.83
N SER A 128 -1.75 -37.56 6.88
CA SER A 128 -1.10 -37.50 5.58
C SER A 128 -0.85 -36.06 5.15
N ALA A 129 0.39 -35.80 4.76
CA ALA A 129 0.72 -34.76 3.81
C ALA A 129 0.26 -35.21 2.42
N GLU A 130 -0.61 -34.43 1.77
CA GLU A 130 -0.79 -34.52 0.32
C GLU A 130 -1.05 -33.11 -0.26
N ALA A 131 0.04 -32.47 -0.64
CA ALA A 131 0.14 -31.75 -1.91
C ALA A 131 1.19 -32.54 -2.71
N PRO A 132 1.04 -32.80 -4.02
CA PRO A 132 0.91 -31.75 -5.04
C PRO A 132 0.15 -32.15 -6.34
N ALA A 133 -0.12 -31.18 -7.21
CA ALA A 133 -0.11 -31.26 -8.69
C ALA A 133 -0.89 -30.03 -9.22
N GLU A 134 -0.25 -28.96 -9.67
CA GLU A 134 0.43 -28.85 -10.96
C GLU A 134 -0.51 -29.17 -12.15
N GLN A 135 -1.21 -28.14 -12.63
CA GLN A 135 -1.55 -28.02 -14.05
C GLN A 135 -1.12 -26.62 -14.51
N ARG A 136 0.15 -26.56 -14.91
CA ARG A 136 0.58 -25.72 -16.03
C ARG A 136 0.07 -26.36 -17.30
N GLU A 137 -0.99 -25.81 -17.86
CA GLU A 137 -1.32 -25.94 -19.29
C GLU A 137 -1.71 -24.51 -19.68
N GLY A 138 -0.86 -23.75 -20.38
CA GLY A 138 -0.45 -24.03 -21.73
C GLY A 138 -1.27 -23.12 -22.65
N GLU A 139 -0.79 -21.89 -22.87
CA GLU A 139 -1.10 -21.22 -24.14
C GLU A 139 -0.77 -22.18 -25.28
N PRO A 140 -1.63 -22.28 -26.29
CA PRO A 140 -1.18 -21.72 -27.56
C PRO A 140 -2.29 -21.06 -28.41
N SER A 141 -1.91 -19.91 -28.96
CA SER A 141 -1.92 -19.63 -30.41
C SER A 141 -3.25 -19.37 -31.13
N PHE A 142 -3.34 -18.13 -31.63
CA PHE A 142 -3.86 -17.68 -32.94
C PHE A 142 -5.23 -18.18 -33.43
N ALA A 143 -6.15 -17.22 -33.58
CA ALA A 143 -7.01 -17.07 -34.75
C ALA A 143 -7.25 -15.58 -35.02
#